data_AF-A0A6B2G546-F1
#
_entry.id   AF-A0A6B2G546-F1
#
_cell.length_a   1.000
_cell.length_b   1.000
_cell.length_c   1.000
_cell.angle_alpha   90.00
_cell.angle_beta   90.00
_cell.angle_gamma   90.00
#
_symmetry.space_group_name_H-M   'P 1'
#
loop_
_entity.id
_entity.type
_entity.pdbx_description
1 polymer ?
#
loop_
_entity_poly.entity_id
_entity_poly.type
_entity_poly.pdbx_seq_one_letter_code
_entity_poly.pdbx_strand_id
1 'polypeptide(L)'
;LSPAVWACAIANFCADWGLYTILICIPKFFVDVFSIDIAKVGFIASIPYVIKAIVGPTGGYLADILISKKISIRNVRRLIYAIGCSTAATFILAVSYTSSPVVAIIFLCIGVGITGLNATGYAVNILDFAPKYAGPIMGLCNVFGSMPGFISPQIVGIVTK
;
A
#
# COMPACT_ATOMS: atom_id res chain seq x y z
N LEU A 1 -4.10 25.99 3.17
CA LEU A 1 -4.06 24.72 2.40
C LEU A 1 -5.49 24.27 2.10
N SER A 2 -5.79 23.84 0.87
CA SER A 2 -7.12 23.32 0.52
C SER A 2 -7.40 21.97 1.20
N PRO A 3 -8.65 21.65 1.60
CA PRO A 3 -9.00 20.36 2.23
C PRO A 3 -8.59 19.13 1.41
N ALA A 4 -8.49 19.25 0.09
CA ALA A 4 -7.98 18.18 -0.77
C ALA A 4 -6.51 17.81 -0.48
N VAL A 5 -5.68 18.78 -0.07
CA VAL A 5 -4.26 18.56 0.23
C VAL A 5 -4.10 17.73 1.51
N TRP A 6 -4.89 18.04 2.54
CA TRP A 6 -4.91 17.27 3.78
C TRP A 6 -5.46 15.85 3.56
N ALA A 7 -6.51 15.70 2.75
CA ALA A 7 -7.03 14.39 2.39
C ALA A 7 -5.97 13.52 1.68
N CYS A 8 -5.18 14.10 0.77
CA CYS A 8 -4.05 13.42 0.13
C CYS A 8 -2.94 13.07 1.12
N ALA A 9 -2.56 13.98 2.02
CA ALA A 9 -1.53 13.72 3.02
C ALA A 9 -1.91 12.58 3.98
N ILE A 10 -3.16 12.57 4.45
CA ILE A 10 -3.71 11.51 5.31
C ILE A 10 -3.78 10.18 4.55
N ALA A 11 -4.24 10.20 3.29
CA ALA A 11 -4.26 9.01 2.45
C ALA A 11 -2.84 8.43 2.28
N ASN A 12 -1.85 9.28 1.97
CA ASN A 12 -0.46 8.86 1.83
C ASN A 12 0.09 8.27 3.14
N PHE A 13 -0.16 8.94 4.26
CA PHE A 13 0.20 8.44 5.59
C PHE A 13 -0.38 7.04 5.86
N CYS A 14 -1.68 6.83 5.60
CA CYS A 14 -2.31 5.51 5.79
C CYS A 14 -1.76 4.43 4.86
N ALA A 15 -1.49 4.76 3.59
CA ALA A 15 -0.92 3.82 2.63
C ALA A 15 0.49 3.39 3.02
N ASP A 16 1.35 4.35 3.36
CA ASP A 16 2.71 4.08 3.82
C ASP A 16 2.71 3.32 5.16
N TRP A 17 1.81 3.68 6.09
CA TRP A 17 1.63 2.95 7.34
C TRP A 17 1.29 1.48 7.11
N GLY A 18 0.33 1.19 6.23
CA GLY A 18 -0.04 -0.18 5.87
C GLY A 18 1.13 -0.94 5.26
N LEU A 19 1.88 -0.30 4.35
CA LEU A 19 3.04 -0.90 3.69
C LEU A 19 4.13 -1.27 4.70
N TYR A 20 4.53 -0.33 5.56
CA TYR A 20 5.58 -0.58 6.56
C TYR A 20 5.13 -1.59 7.61
N THR A 21 3.89 -1.50 8.08
CA THR A 21 3.36 -2.48 9.05
C THR A 21 3.40 -3.90 8.48
N ILE A 22 2.95 -4.08 7.23
CA ILE A 22 3.01 -5.38 6.55
C ILE A 22 4.47 -5.83 6.37
N LEU A 23 5.38 -4.93 6.00
CA LEU A 23 6.80 -5.23 5.82
C LEU A 23 7.47 -5.76 7.10
N ILE A 24 7.07 -5.24 8.25
CA ILE A 24 7.63 -5.63 9.55
C ILE A 24 6.92 -6.88 10.09
N CYS A 25 5.60 -6.98 9.92
CA CYS A 25 4.80 -8.08 10.44
C CYS A 25 4.95 -9.36 9.61
N ILE A 26 5.16 -9.29 8.29
CA ILE A 26 5.34 -10.48 7.42
C ILE A 26 6.45 -11.40 7.95
N PRO A 27 7.71 -10.96 8.10
CA PRO A 27 8.78 -11.86 8.53
C PRO A 27 8.54 -12.39 9.95
N LYS A 28 8.01 -11.55 10.85
CA LYS A 28 7.62 -11.94 12.21
C LYS A 28 6.56 -13.04 12.22
N PHE A 29 5.51 -12.88 11.42
CA PHE A 29 4.42 -13.85 11.28
C PHE A 29 4.94 -15.22 10.78
N PHE A 30 5.86 -15.24 9.81
CA PHE A 30 6.44 -16.50 9.32
C PHE A 30 7.39 -17.17 10.31
N VAL A 31 8.10 -16.40 11.13
CA VAL A 31 8.98 -16.93 12.19
C VAL A 31 8.15 -17.43 13.37
N ASP A 32 7.25 -16.62 13.91
CA ASP A 32 6.51 -16.94 15.14
C ASP A 32 5.41 -17.99 14.93
N VAL A 33 4.67 -17.93 13.81
CA VAL A 33 3.53 -18.84 13.57
C VAL A 33 3.96 -20.12 12.88
N PHE A 34 4.93 -20.05 11.96
CA PHE A 34 5.30 -21.19 11.12
C PHE A 34 6.69 -21.75 11.43
N SER A 35 7.46 -21.16 12.34
CA SER A 35 8.82 -21.60 12.71
C SER A 35 9.71 -21.84 11.47
N ILE A 36 9.51 -21.04 10.43
CA ILE A 36 10.28 -21.15 9.18
C ILE A 36 11.65 -20.51 9.38
N ASP A 37 12.67 -21.19 8.89
CA ASP A 37 14.05 -20.72 8.92
C ASP A 37 14.18 -19.34 8.25
N ILE A 38 14.85 -18.40 8.93
CA ILE A 38 14.93 -16.98 8.56
C ILE A 38 15.48 -16.80 7.13
N ALA A 39 16.38 -17.69 6.70
CA ALA A 39 16.92 -17.71 5.35
C ALA A 39 15.85 -17.88 4.25
N LYS A 40 14.80 -18.67 4.51
CA LYS A 40 13.67 -18.86 3.58
C LYS A 40 12.62 -17.76 3.72
N VAL A 41 12.46 -17.20 4.93
CA VAL A 41 11.53 -16.09 5.20
C VAL A 41 11.85 -14.86 4.34
N GLY A 42 13.13 -14.53 4.14
CA GLY A 42 13.52 -13.42 3.27
C GLY A 42 13.05 -13.61 1.81
N PHE A 43 13.17 -14.83 1.29
CA PHE A 43 12.70 -15.15 -0.06
C PHE A 43 11.17 -15.06 -0.16
N ILE A 44 10.45 -15.64 0.80
CA ILE A 44 8.98 -15.62 0.86
C ILE A 44 8.45 -14.19 1.01
N ALA A 45 9.06 -13.39 1.88
CA ALA A 45 8.68 -12.00 2.11
C ALA A 45 8.84 -11.12 0.88
N SER A 46 9.77 -11.46 -0.03
CA SER A 46 10.01 -10.69 -1.27
C SER A 46 8.92 -10.89 -2.34
N ILE A 47 8.26 -12.06 -2.38
CA ILE A 47 7.24 -12.42 -3.38
C ILE A 47 6.11 -11.39 -3.50
N PRO A 48 5.43 -10.96 -2.41
CA PRO A 48 4.35 -9.98 -2.51
C PRO A 48 4.83 -8.62 -3.05
N TYR A 49 6.08 -8.22 -2.79
CA TYR A 49 6.65 -6.97 -3.33
C TYR A 49 6.97 -7.08 -4.82
N VAL A 50 7.46 -8.23 -5.27
CA VAL A 50 7.69 -8.48 -6.70
C VAL A 50 6.36 -8.44 -7.46
N ILE A 51 5.31 -9.07 -6.93
CA ILE A 51 3.96 -9.01 -7.51
C ILE A 51 3.45 -7.57 -7.53
N LYS A 52 3.63 -6.83 -6.43
CA LYS A 52 3.28 -5.40 -6.37
C LYS A 52 4.01 -4.58 -7.44
N ALA A 53 5.30 -4.85 -7.68
CA ALA A 53 6.08 -4.16 -8.71
C ALA A 53 5.57 -4.45 -10.13
N ILE A 54 5.06 -5.64 -10.40
CA ILE A 54 4.47 -6.02 -11.70
C ILE A 54 3.05 -5.45 -11.86
N VAL A 55 2.26 -5.44 -10.79
CA VAL A 55 0.87 -4.97 -10.79
C VAL A 55 0.77 -3.44 -10.78
N GLY A 56 1.79 -2.73 -10.28
CA GLY A 56 1.81 -1.26 -10.28
C GLY A 56 1.63 -0.64 -11.68
N PRO A 57 2.47 -1.00 -12.66
CA PRO A 57 2.36 -0.51 -14.03
C PRO A 57 1.02 -0.85 -14.71
N THR A 58 0.47 -2.05 -14.47
CA THR A 58 -0.81 -2.46 -15.06
C THR A 58 -1.97 -1.62 -14.53
N GLY A 59 -1.88 -1.16 -13.28
CA GLY A 59 -2.83 -0.21 -12.72
C GLY A 59 -2.82 1.17 -13.37
N GLY A 60 -1.64 1.64 -13.79
CA GLY A 60 -1.52 2.88 -14.58
C GLY A 60 -2.18 2.74 -15.93
N TYR A 61 -1.92 1.63 -16.61
CA TYR A 61 -2.55 1.31 -17.90
C TYR A 61 -4.08 1.22 -17.80
N LEU A 62 -4.61 0.59 -16.74
CA LEU A 62 -6.06 0.54 -16.50
C LEU A 62 -6.65 1.94 -16.26
N ALA A 63 -5.96 2.78 -15.49
CA ALA A 63 -6.37 4.16 -15.23
C ALA A 63 -6.41 4.98 -16.54
N ASP A 64 -5.40 4.85 -17.39
CA ASP A 64 -5.32 5.54 -18.68
C ASP A 64 -6.45 5.12 -19.63
N ILE A 65 -6.83 3.83 -19.65
CA ILE A 65 -8.00 3.36 -20.41
C ILE A 65 -9.30 3.98 -19.90
N LEU A 66 -9.49 4.05 -18.58
CA LEU A 66 -10.71 4.64 -18.00
C LEU A 66 -10.79 6.15 -18.27
N ILE A 67 -9.65 6.84 -18.28
CA ILE A 67 -9.54 8.26 -18.63
C ILE A 67 -9.87 8.46 -20.12
N SER A 68 -9.38 7.58 -21.01
CA SER A 68 -9.68 7.65 -22.45
C SER A 68 -11.18 7.48 -22.75
N LYS A 69 -11.92 6.77 -21.87
CA LYS A 69 -13.37 6.62 -21.92
C LYS A 69 -14.17 7.83 -21.36
N LYS A 70 -13.55 9.00 -21.20
CA LYS A 70 -14.16 10.25 -20.70
C LYS A 70 -14.65 10.23 -19.25
N ILE A 71 -14.19 9.28 -18.43
CA ILE A 71 -14.44 9.34 -16.99
C ILE A 71 -13.51 10.39 -16.38
N SER A 72 -14.04 11.23 -15.48
CA SER A 72 -13.23 12.24 -14.79
C SER A 72 -12.06 11.59 -14.05
N ILE A 73 -10.84 12.08 -14.32
CA ILE A 73 -9.57 11.58 -13.77
C ILE A 73 -9.64 11.45 -12.24
N ARG A 74 -10.26 12.44 -11.57
CA ARG A 74 -10.46 12.43 -10.11
C ARG A 74 -11.32 11.26 -9.61
N ASN A 75 -12.36 10.90 -10.36
CA ASN A 75 -13.27 9.83 -9.98
C ASN A 75 -12.63 8.46 -10.21
N VAL A 76 -11.90 8.28 -11.31
CA VAL A 76 -11.14 7.06 -11.59
C VAL A 76 -10.11 6.81 -10.49
N ARG A 77 -9.34 7.84 -10.11
CA ARG A 77 -8.30 7.73 -9.08
C ARG A 77 -8.88 7.46 -7.70
N ARG A 78 -9.99 8.12 -7.33
CA ARG A 78 -10.71 7.82 -6.07
C ARG A 78 -11.21 6.38 -6.02
N LEU A 79 -11.79 5.88 -7.12
CA LEU A 79 -12.30 4.51 -7.21
C LEU A 79 -11.17 3.49 -7.08
N ILE A 80 -10.07 3.66 -7.83
CA ILE A 80 -8.91 2.76 -7.76
C ILE A 80 -8.35 2.73 -6.33
N TYR A 81 -8.21 3.90 -5.70
CA TYR A 81 -7.70 4.00 -4.34
C TYR A 81 -8.62 3.34 -3.31
N ALA A 82 -9.93 3.61 -3.41
CA ALA A 82 -10.92 3.03 -2.51
C ALA A 82 -11.01 1.49 -2.67
N ILE A 83 -11.01 0.99 -3.91
CA ILE A 83 -11.03 -0.45 -4.21
C ILE A 83 -9.74 -1.09 -3.70
N GLY A 84 -8.57 -0.48 -3.96
CA GLY A 84 -7.30 -1.03 -3.52
C GLY A 84 -7.18 -1.09 -2.00
N CYS A 85 -7.61 -0.05 -1.29
CA CYS A 85 -7.57 -0.01 0.17
C CYS A 85 -8.58 -0.97 0.83
N SER A 86 -9.81 -1.04 0.31
CA SER A 86 -10.84 -1.97 0.81
C SER A 86 -10.46 -3.42 0.54
N THR A 87 -9.92 -3.72 -0.64
CA THR A 87 -9.45 -5.07 -0.95
C THR A 87 -8.27 -5.46 -0.06
N ALA A 88 -7.28 -4.57 0.12
CA ALA A 88 -6.17 -4.83 1.03
C ALA A 88 -6.64 -5.11 2.47
N ALA A 89 -7.58 -4.32 2.99
CA ALA A 89 -8.13 -4.51 4.34
C ALA A 89 -8.81 -5.89 4.49
N THR A 90 -9.66 -6.28 3.53
CA THR A 90 -10.35 -7.58 3.56
C THR A 90 -9.37 -8.75 3.52
N PHE A 91 -8.35 -8.68 2.65
CA PHE A 91 -7.35 -9.75 2.53
C PHE A 91 -6.43 -9.85 3.76
N ILE A 92 -6.05 -8.72 4.38
CA ILE A 92 -5.26 -8.71 5.63
C ILE A 92 -6.08 -9.30 6.79
N LEU A 93 -7.38 -8.98 6.87
CA LEU A 93 -8.27 -9.62 7.84
C LEU A 93 -8.36 -11.13 7.59
N ALA A 94 -8.51 -11.57 6.34
CA ALA A 94 -8.56 -12.99 6.00
C ALA A 94 -7.26 -13.75 6.36
N VAL A 95 -6.09 -13.11 6.22
CA VAL A 95 -4.80 -13.66 6.68
C VAL A 95 -4.80 -13.91 8.18
N SER A 96 -5.40 -13.01 8.96
CA SER A 96 -5.46 -13.11 10.43
C SER A 96 -6.28 -14.31 10.92
N TYR A 97 -7.22 -14.81 10.12
CA TYR A 97 -8.05 -15.97 10.44
C TYR A 97 -7.53 -17.31 9.86
N THR A 98 -6.42 -17.29 9.13
CA THR A 98 -5.94 -18.47 8.41
C THR A 98 -4.77 -19.15 9.13
N SER A 99 -4.92 -20.45 9.43
CA SER A 99 -3.87 -21.25 10.10
C SER A 99 -2.84 -21.88 9.14
N SER A 100 -3.02 -21.76 7.82
CA SER A 100 -2.12 -22.35 6.80
C SER A 100 -1.14 -21.33 6.23
N PRO A 101 0.17 -21.63 6.16
CA PRO A 101 1.19 -20.67 5.72
C PRO A 101 1.05 -20.32 4.25
N VAL A 102 0.77 -21.32 3.43
CA VAL A 102 0.66 -21.16 1.97
C VAL A 102 -0.52 -20.26 1.62
N VAL A 103 -1.64 -20.44 2.31
CA VAL A 103 -2.85 -19.65 2.10
C VAL A 103 -2.66 -18.20 2.58
N ALA A 104 -1.97 -18.01 3.71
CA ALA A 104 -1.60 -16.67 4.19
C ALA A 104 -0.69 -15.93 3.20
N ILE A 105 0.30 -16.62 2.60
CA ILE A 105 1.17 -16.04 1.56
C ILE A 105 0.35 -15.60 0.34
N ILE A 106 -0.55 -16.45 -0.15
CA ILE A 106 -1.39 -16.13 -1.32
C ILE A 106 -2.27 -14.91 -1.04
N PHE A 107 -2.93 -14.85 0.12
CA PHE A 107 -3.75 -13.70 0.49
C PHE A 107 -2.94 -12.42 0.69
N LEU A 108 -1.74 -12.51 1.28
CA LEU A 108 -0.82 -11.38 1.36
C LEU A 108 -0.37 -10.92 -0.04
N CYS A 109 -0.07 -11.83 -0.95
CA CYS A 109 0.31 -11.51 -2.32
C CYS A 109 -0.82 -10.77 -3.06
N ILE A 110 -2.06 -11.22 -2.90
CA ILE A 110 -3.22 -10.56 -3.52
C ILE A 110 -3.47 -9.20 -2.87
N GLY A 111 -3.49 -9.12 -1.53
CA GLY A 111 -3.72 -7.86 -0.81
C GLY A 111 -2.64 -6.81 -1.10
N VAL A 112 -1.37 -7.17 -0.96
CA VAL A 112 -0.23 -6.28 -1.21
C VAL A 112 -0.07 -5.98 -2.70
N GLY A 113 -0.26 -6.98 -3.57
CA GLY A 113 -0.24 -6.79 -5.02
C GLY A 113 -1.25 -5.75 -5.47
N ILE A 114 -2.47 -5.80 -4.92
CA ILE A 114 -3.53 -4.84 -5.23
C ILE A 114 -3.22 -3.43 -4.70
N THR A 115 -2.50 -3.29 -3.58
CA THR A 115 -2.00 -1.95 -3.18
C THR A 115 -1.02 -1.34 -4.18
N GLY A 116 -0.42 -2.14 -5.08
CA GLY A 116 0.38 -1.64 -6.21
C GLY A 116 -0.43 -0.76 -7.15
N LEU A 117 -1.73 -1.02 -7.32
CA LEU A 117 -2.64 -0.18 -8.10
C LEU A 117 -2.84 1.20 -7.45
N ASN A 118 -2.73 1.31 -6.13
CA ASN A 118 -2.86 2.60 -5.46
C ASN A 118 -1.71 3.55 -5.79
N ALA A 119 -0.53 3.01 -6.18
CA ALA A 119 0.66 3.74 -6.60
C ALA A 119 0.39 4.81 -7.64
N THR A 120 -0.47 4.47 -8.60
CA THR A 120 -0.80 5.33 -9.74
C THR A 120 -1.89 6.35 -9.42
N GLY A 121 -2.61 6.17 -8.31
CA GLY A 121 -3.67 7.06 -7.85
C GLY A 121 -3.17 8.28 -7.06
N TYR A 122 -2.21 8.11 -6.15
CA TYR A 122 -1.80 9.19 -5.22
C TYR A 122 -0.87 10.22 -5.84
N ALA A 123 0.16 9.79 -6.57
CA ALA A 123 1.24 10.68 -7.04
C ALA A 123 0.71 11.70 -8.04
N VAL A 124 -0.27 11.28 -8.84
CA VAL A 124 -0.77 12.07 -9.95
C VAL A 124 -1.94 12.95 -9.53
N ASN A 125 -2.63 12.62 -8.42
CA ASN A 125 -3.73 13.44 -7.89
C ASN A 125 -3.23 14.84 -7.47
N ILE A 126 -2.02 14.95 -6.94
CA ILE A 126 -1.42 16.24 -6.54
C ILE A 126 -1.24 17.17 -7.76
N LEU A 127 -0.89 16.61 -8.92
CA LEU A 127 -0.73 17.35 -10.17
C LEU A 127 -2.08 17.87 -10.72
N ASP A 128 -3.19 17.18 -10.46
CA ASP A 128 -4.53 17.56 -10.93
C ASP A 128 -5.17 18.73 -10.14
N PHE A 129 -4.76 18.97 -8.89
CA PHE A 129 -5.33 20.03 -8.05
C PHE A 129 -4.47 21.31 -8.05
N ALA A 130 -3.14 21.20 -8.15
CA ALA A 130 -2.25 22.35 -8.05
C ALA A 130 -0.93 22.14 -8.83
N PRO A 131 -0.92 22.23 -10.17
CA PRO A 131 0.27 21.98 -10.99
C PRO A 131 1.42 22.94 -10.66
N LYS A 132 1.12 24.21 -10.29
CA LYS A 132 2.14 25.19 -9.88
C LYS A 132 2.75 24.94 -8.49
N TYR A 133 2.11 24.16 -7.63
CA TYR A 133 2.57 23.86 -6.26
C TYR A 133 2.78 22.36 -6.01
N ALA A 134 2.84 21.56 -7.09
CA ALA A 134 2.92 20.10 -6.98
C ALA A 134 4.20 19.63 -6.28
N GLY A 135 5.34 20.30 -6.52
CA GLY A 135 6.61 19.98 -5.87
C GLY A 135 6.56 20.11 -4.34
N PRO A 136 6.19 21.28 -3.78
CA PRO A 136 6.03 21.47 -2.35
C PRO A 136 5.00 20.53 -1.71
N ILE A 137 3.86 20.29 -2.38
CA ILE A 137 2.81 19.39 -1.88
C ILE A 137 3.30 17.94 -1.84
N MET A 138 4.00 17.48 -2.88
CA MET A 138 4.61 16.15 -2.92
C MET A 138 5.67 15.99 -1.82
N GLY A 139 6.50 17.01 -1.61
CA GLY A 139 7.48 17.03 -0.52
C GLY A 139 6.81 16.89 0.85
N LEU A 140 5.73 17.63 1.09
CA LEU A 140 4.96 17.53 2.32
C LEU A 140 4.36 16.13 2.50
N CYS A 141 3.74 15.57 1.45
CA CYS A 141 3.19 14.21 1.46
C CYS A 141 4.26 13.15 1.75
N ASN A 142 5.47 13.29 1.21
CA ASN A 142 6.59 12.37 1.46
C ASN A 142 7.12 12.48 2.90
N VAL A 143 7.18 13.69 3.48
CA VAL A 143 7.55 13.86 4.89
C VAL A 143 6.55 13.12 5.77
N PHE A 144 5.25 13.33 5.55
CA PHE A 144 4.20 12.61 6.29
C PHE A 144 4.21 11.11 5.99
N GLY A 145 4.50 10.68 4.76
CA GLY A 145 4.60 9.27 4.37
C GLY A 145 5.81 8.55 4.95
N SER A 146 6.89 9.28 5.24
CA SER A 146 8.10 8.73 5.87
C SER A 146 7.99 8.62 7.39
N MET A 147 7.11 9.40 8.04
CA MET A 147 6.87 9.31 9.49
C MET A 147 6.41 7.90 9.94
N PRO A 148 5.45 7.24 9.26
CA PRO A 148 5.10 5.85 9.52
C PRO A 148 6.29 4.88 9.44
N GLY A 149 7.27 5.14 8.57
CA GLY A 149 8.47 4.31 8.45
C GLY A 149 9.32 4.29 9.73
N PHE A 150 9.30 5.39 10.49
CA PHE A 150 9.98 5.47 11.79
C PHE A 150 9.12 4.95 12.94
N ILE A 151 7.81 5.23 12.91
CA ILE A 151 6.88 4.93 14.01
C ILE A 151 6.42 3.46 14.00
N SER A 152 6.17 2.89 12.82
CA SER A 152 5.62 1.54 12.70
C SER A 152 6.52 0.43 13.28
N PRO A 153 7.86 0.42 13.11
CA PRO A 153 8.70 -0.59 13.74
C PRO A 153 8.71 -0.50 15.26
N GLN A 154 8.58 0.72 15.82
CA GLN A 154 8.53 0.92 17.26
C GLN A 154 7.24 0.36 17.85
N ILE A 155 6.09 0.64 17.23
CA ILE A 155 4.79 0.13 17.69
C ILE A 155 4.72 -1.38 17.55
N VAL A 156 5.11 -1.94 16.40
CA VAL A 156 5.14 -3.39 16.20
C VAL A 156 6.13 -4.06 17.17
N GLY A 157 7.24 -3.40 17.50
CA GLY A 157 8.19 -3.86 18.52
C GLY A 157 7.60 -3.92 19.93
N ILE A 158 6.72 -2.98 20.30
CA ILE A 158 6.04 -2.95 21.61
C ILE A 158 4.92 -3.99 21.66
N VAL A 159 4.15 -4.16 20.58
CA VAL A 159 2.98 -5.06 20.55
C VAL A 159 3.37 -6.54 20.52
N THR A 160 4.54 -6.89 19.96
CA THR A 160 5.03 -8.29 19.93
C THR A 160 6.02 -8.62 21.06
N LYS A 161 6.18 -7.76 22.06
CA LYS A 161 6.84 -8.12 23.32
C LYS A 161 5.84 -8.77 24.25
#